data_AF-A0A447N554-F1
#
_entry.id   AF-A0A447N554-F1
#
_cell.length_a   1.000
_cell.length_b   1.000
_cell.length_c   1.000
_cell.angle_alpha   90.00
_cell.angle_beta   90.00
_cell.angle_gamma   90.00
#
_symmetry.space_group_name_H-M   'P 1'
#
loop_
_entity.id
_entity.type
_entity.pdbx_description
1 polymer ?
#
loop_
_entity_poly.entity_id
_entity_poly.type
_entity_poly.pdbx_seq_one_letter_code
_entity_poly.pdbx_strand_id
1 'polypeptide(L)'
;MLTISVRKKIIDTYAEATRHVDQGLSLTLFFPDTATTRDINKAQIYAWRKGIKSLYYIRLRPVARWKVLKLKAAYPARYKESHMKLSRISAINWNKIQDDKDLEVWNRLTSNFWLPEKVPLSNDIPAWQTLSAAEQQLTIRVFTGLTLLDTIQNIAGAPSLMADAITPHEEAVLSNISFMEAVHARSYSSIFSTLCQTKGG
;
A
#
# COMPACT_ATOMS: atom_id res chain seq x y z
N MET A 1 15.11 2.50 -1.34
CA MET A 1 15.17 1.03 -1.27
C MET A 1 14.55 0.63 0.04
N LEU A 2 13.30 0.13 0.05
CA LEU A 2 12.73 -0.46 1.27
C LEU A 2 13.73 -1.47 1.83
N THR A 3 14.27 -1.18 3.01
CA THR A 3 15.25 -2.07 3.63
C THR A 3 14.51 -3.33 4.10
N ILE A 4 15.25 -4.42 4.35
CA ILE A 4 14.69 -5.63 4.97
C ILE A 4 13.92 -5.27 6.27
N SER A 5 14.34 -4.22 6.96
CA SER A 5 13.70 -3.69 8.17
C SER A 5 12.30 -3.13 7.88
N VAL A 6 12.10 -2.33 6.82
CA VAL A 6 10.78 -1.74 6.54
C VAL A 6 9.79 -2.81 6.05
N ARG A 7 10.23 -3.76 5.21
CA ARG A 7 9.37 -4.90 4.80
C ARG A 7 8.90 -5.73 6.00
N LYS A 8 9.78 -5.99 6.97
CA LYS A 8 9.40 -6.69 8.20
C LYS A 8 8.38 -5.90 9.02
N LYS A 9 8.53 -4.58 9.14
CA LYS A 9 7.56 -3.73 9.83
C LYS A 9 6.17 -3.77 9.18
N ILE A 10 6.11 -3.72 7.85
CA ILE A 10 4.84 -3.85 7.12
C ILE A 10 4.21 -5.23 7.40
N ILE A 11 5.01 -6.30 7.33
CA ILE A 11 4.56 -7.65 7.68
C ILE A 11 4.07 -7.72 9.14
N ASP A 12 4.79 -7.10 10.08
CA ASP A 12 4.42 -7.11 11.50
C ASP A 12 3.09 -6.38 11.73
N THR A 13 2.83 -5.27 11.03
CA THR A 13 1.54 -4.57 11.08
C THR A 13 0.40 -5.46 10.58
N TYR A 14 0.57 -6.12 9.44
CA TYR A 14 -0.46 -7.03 8.90
C TYR A 14 -0.65 -8.27 9.78
N ALA A 15 0.42 -8.77 10.38
CA ALA A 15 0.37 -9.92 11.29
C ALA A 15 -0.41 -9.59 12.56
N GLU A 16 -0.24 -8.39 13.12
CA GLU A 16 -1.04 -7.94 14.25
C GLU A 16 -2.51 -7.80 13.85
N ALA A 17 -2.80 -7.16 12.71
CA ALA A 17 -4.16 -7.01 12.20
C ALA A 17 -4.86 -8.35 11.95
N THR A 18 -4.13 -9.36 11.46
CA THR A 18 -4.67 -10.71 11.18
C THR A 18 -5.27 -11.38 12.42
N ARG A 19 -4.82 -11.05 13.64
CA ARG A 19 -5.41 -11.61 14.87
C ARG A 19 -6.83 -11.14 15.14
N HIS A 20 -7.23 -10.04 14.50
CA HIS A 20 -8.50 -9.34 14.75
C HIS A 20 -9.42 -9.37 13.52
N VAL A 21 -9.00 -10.01 12.43
CA VAL A 21 -9.73 -10.08 11.16
C VAL A 21 -9.77 -11.53 10.70
N ASP A 22 -10.97 -12.13 10.67
CA ASP A 22 -11.17 -13.52 10.20
C ASP A 22 -11.06 -13.64 8.66
N GLN A 23 -11.21 -12.53 7.94
CA GLN A 23 -11.00 -12.44 6.50
C GLN A 23 -9.49 -12.39 6.16
N GLY A 24 -9.11 -13.05 5.05
CA GLY A 24 -7.73 -12.99 4.57
C GLY A 24 -7.33 -11.58 4.15
N LEU A 25 -6.29 -11.03 4.79
CA LEU A 25 -5.67 -9.77 4.40
C LEU A 25 -4.68 -9.99 3.25
N SER A 26 -4.79 -9.21 2.18
CA SER A 26 -3.83 -9.22 1.08
C SER A 26 -2.70 -8.22 1.34
N LEU A 27 -1.46 -8.71 1.24
CA LEU A 27 -0.25 -7.89 1.33
C LEU A 27 0.60 -8.10 0.08
N THR A 28 0.96 -7.02 -0.59
CA THR A 28 1.90 -7.02 -1.71
C THR A 28 3.26 -6.48 -1.26
N LEU A 29 4.31 -7.28 -1.39
CA LEU A 29 5.69 -6.86 -1.13
C LEU A 29 6.46 -6.64 -2.43
N PHE A 30 7.02 -5.45 -2.57
CA PHE A 30 7.89 -5.11 -3.70
C PHE A 30 9.35 -5.41 -3.39
N PHE A 31 10.00 -6.14 -4.31
CA PHE A 31 11.40 -6.52 -4.23
C PHE A 31 12.18 -5.90 -5.39
N PRO A 32 13.40 -5.40 -5.15
CA PRO A 32 14.28 -5.01 -6.25
C PRO A 32 14.63 -6.23 -7.09
N ASP A 33 15.01 -6.01 -8.35
CA ASP A 33 15.44 -7.08 -9.27
C ASP A 33 16.59 -7.93 -8.73
N THR A 34 17.37 -7.31 -7.86
CA THR A 34 18.56 -7.87 -7.23
C THR A 34 18.22 -8.80 -6.08
N ALA A 35 16.97 -8.78 -5.61
CA ALA A 35 16.51 -9.63 -4.53
C ALA A 35 16.59 -11.08 -4.99
N THR A 36 17.37 -11.85 -4.24
CA THR A 36 17.50 -13.27 -4.53
C THR A 36 16.20 -13.99 -4.21
N THR A 37 16.00 -15.16 -4.80
CA THR A 37 14.94 -16.08 -4.37
C THR A 37 15.04 -16.38 -2.87
N ARG A 38 16.25 -16.35 -2.29
CA ARG A 38 16.46 -16.49 -0.84
C ARG A 38 15.87 -15.33 -0.03
N ASP A 39 15.94 -14.10 -0.52
CA ASP A 39 15.40 -12.92 0.16
C ASP A 39 13.87 -12.92 0.16
N ILE A 40 13.27 -13.37 -0.94
CA ILE A 40 11.82 -13.55 -1.05
C ILE A 40 11.36 -14.69 -0.15
N ASN A 41 12.07 -15.84 -0.17
CA ASN A 41 11.77 -16.95 0.73
C ASN A 41 11.87 -16.54 2.20
N LYS A 42 12.86 -15.72 2.58
CA LYS A 42 12.95 -15.18 3.95
C LYS A 42 11.74 -14.34 4.33
N ALA A 43 11.23 -13.52 3.42
CA ALA A 43 10.04 -12.72 3.68
C ALA A 43 8.77 -13.58 3.77
N GLN A 44 8.62 -14.57 2.89
CA GLN A 44 7.51 -15.52 2.94
C GLN A 44 7.54 -16.36 4.23
N ILE A 45 8.70 -16.91 4.60
CA ILE A 45 8.86 -17.65 5.86
C ILE A 45 8.58 -16.76 7.07
N TYR A 46 9.01 -15.49 7.04
CA TYR A 46 8.72 -14.55 8.12
C TYR A 46 7.23 -14.25 8.23
N ALA A 47 6.55 -13.97 7.11
CA ALA A 47 5.11 -13.74 7.06
C ALA A 47 4.31 -14.96 7.53
N TRP A 48 4.68 -16.16 7.08
CA TRP A 48 4.06 -17.42 7.50
C TRP A 48 4.21 -17.67 9.01
N ARG A 49 5.42 -17.49 9.56
CA ARG A 49 5.67 -17.60 11.01
C ARG A 49 4.87 -16.59 11.84
N LYS A 50 4.43 -15.51 11.21
CA LYS A 50 3.63 -14.44 11.83
C LYS A 50 2.12 -14.62 11.62
N GLY A 51 1.69 -15.73 11.00
CA GLY A 51 0.28 -16.07 10.82
C GLY A 51 -0.34 -15.55 9.51
N ILE A 52 0.44 -14.91 8.64
CA ILE A 52 -0.04 -14.45 7.34
C ILE A 52 -0.06 -15.64 6.37
N LYS A 53 -1.26 -16.02 5.92
CA LYS A 53 -1.48 -17.23 5.09
C LYS A 53 -1.14 -17.05 3.60
N SER A 54 -1.21 -15.82 3.08
CA SER A 54 -0.90 -15.52 1.67
C SER A 54 -0.12 -14.21 1.53
N LEU A 55 0.91 -14.22 0.68
CA LEU A 55 1.73 -13.04 0.39
C LEU A 55 1.91 -12.90 -1.12
N TYR A 56 1.48 -11.77 -1.69
CA TYR A 56 1.77 -11.42 -3.07
C TYR A 56 3.13 -10.70 -3.13
N TYR A 57 3.94 -10.98 -4.15
CA TYR A 57 5.19 -10.26 -4.35
C TYR A 57 5.40 -9.89 -5.82
N ILE A 58 6.06 -8.76 -6.03
CA ILE A 58 6.45 -8.26 -7.35
C ILE A 58 7.97 -8.04 -7.32
N ARG A 59 8.68 -8.65 -8.29
CA ARG A 59 10.10 -8.35 -8.56
C ARG A 59 10.16 -7.28 -9.64
N LEU A 60 10.77 -6.15 -9.33
CA LEU A 60 11.16 -5.16 -10.34
C LEU A 60 12.29 -5.76 -11.21
N ARG A 61 12.53 -5.33 -12.46
CA ARG A 61 13.58 -5.91 -13.35
C ARG A 61 14.81 -4.99 -13.48
N PRO A 62 16.03 -5.54 -13.72
CA PRO A 62 17.27 -4.77 -13.75
C PRO A 62 17.52 -4.16 -15.11
N VAL A 63 17.33 -2.86 -15.24
CA VAL A 63 18.02 -2.07 -16.27
C VAL A 63 18.50 -0.73 -15.71
N ALA A 64 19.26 -0.70 -14.59
CA ALA A 64 19.90 0.55 -14.13
C ALA A 64 21.09 0.43 -13.16
N ARG A 65 21.79 -0.71 -13.05
CA ARG A 65 22.68 -0.96 -11.89
C ARG A 65 24.15 -0.48 -12.01
N TRP A 66 24.62 0.06 -13.14
CA TRP A 66 26.08 0.21 -13.38
C TRP A 66 26.74 1.56 -13.08
N LYS A 67 26.09 2.56 -12.45
CA LYS A 67 26.75 3.87 -12.18
C LYS A 67 26.96 4.28 -10.71
N VAL A 68 26.50 3.54 -9.70
CA VAL A 68 26.38 4.09 -8.32
C VAL A 68 27.38 3.51 -7.30
N LEU A 69 28.31 2.64 -7.70
CA LEU A 69 29.14 1.86 -6.76
C LEU A 69 30.52 2.44 -6.38
N LYS A 70 30.69 3.77 -6.27
CA LYS A 70 31.94 4.38 -5.76
C LYS A 70 31.83 5.33 -4.55
N LEU A 71 30.70 5.38 -3.81
CA LEU A 71 30.49 6.46 -2.82
C LEU A 71 29.97 6.05 -1.42
N LYS A 72 30.20 4.82 -0.93
CA LYS A 72 29.70 4.39 0.40
C LYS A 72 30.72 3.72 1.33
N ALA A 73 31.99 4.13 1.28
CA ALA A 73 32.90 3.89 2.40
C ALA A 73 32.93 5.17 3.27
N ALA A 74 32.58 5.03 4.54
CA ALA A 74 32.49 6.06 5.59
C ALA A 74 31.20 6.93 5.58
N TYR A 75 30.29 6.68 6.54
CA TYR A 75 30.05 7.64 7.65
C TYR A 75 28.98 7.14 8.67
N PRO A 76 29.18 7.38 9.98
CA PRO A 76 28.20 7.21 11.05
C PRO A 76 27.21 8.39 11.14
N ALA A 77 26.17 8.21 11.96
CA ALA A 77 25.05 9.13 12.14
C ALA A 77 25.44 10.58 12.50
N ARG A 78 24.96 11.55 11.71
CA ARG A 78 24.64 12.93 12.11
C ARG A 78 23.68 13.52 11.06
N TYR A 79 22.55 14.04 11.54
CA TYR A 79 21.60 14.81 10.73
C TYR A 79 22.34 16.08 10.26
N LYS A 80 22.69 16.14 8.97
CA LYS A 80 23.12 17.37 8.30
C LYS A 80 21.97 17.79 7.40
N GLU A 81 21.62 19.07 7.41
CA GLU A 81 20.78 19.70 6.39
C GLU A 81 21.34 19.36 5.01
N SER A 82 20.76 18.34 4.38
CA SER A 82 21.10 17.99 3.02
C SER A 82 20.51 19.06 2.14
N HIS A 83 21.36 19.95 1.64
CA HIS A 83 21.03 20.78 0.49
C HIS A 83 20.69 19.82 -0.66
N MET A 84 19.40 19.55 -0.83
CA MET A 84 18.88 18.68 -1.86
C MET A 84 19.24 19.34 -3.19
N LYS A 85 20.29 18.87 -3.86
CA LYS A 85 20.61 19.30 -5.22
C LYS A 85 19.36 19.02 -6.05
N LEU A 86 18.68 20.07 -6.50
CA LEU A 86 17.61 19.99 -7.48
C LEU A 86 18.17 19.28 -8.71
N SER A 87 17.89 17.98 -8.84
CA SER A 87 18.09 17.28 -10.10
C SER A 87 17.16 17.91 -11.12
N ARG A 88 17.61 18.02 -12.38
CA ARG A 88 16.80 18.54 -13.47
C ARG A 88 15.56 17.66 -13.64
N ILE A 89 14.42 18.10 -13.12
CA ILE A 89 13.12 17.44 -13.34
C ILE A 89 12.82 17.55 -14.83
N SER A 90 12.54 16.42 -15.46
CA SER A 90 12.16 16.36 -16.87
C SER A 90 10.67 16.08 -16.96
N ALA A 91 9.99 16.73 -17.91
CA ALA A 91 8.57 16.50 -18.11
C ALA A 91 8.31 15.04 -18.53
N ILE A 92 7.29 14.41 -17.94
CA ILE A 92 6.84 13.08 -18.33
C ILE A 92 6.28 13.11 -19.76
N ASN A 93 6.60 12.09 -20.56
CA ASN A 93 6.05 11.93 -21.91
C ASN A 93 5.39 10.55 -22.03
N TRP A 94 4.05 10.52 -22.01
CA TRP A 94 3.26 9.29 -22.13
C TRP A 94 3.26 8.68 -23.54
N ASN A 95 3.84 9.37 -24.54
CA ASN A 95 4.08 8.82 -25.87
C ASN A 95 5.48 8.19 -26.01
N LYS A 96 6.29 8.20 -24.95
CA LYS A 96 7.61 7.57 -24.88
C LYS A 96 7.71 6.75 -23.59
N ILE A 97 7.00 5.63 -23.57
CA ILE A 97 6.94 4.70 -22.44
C ILE A 97 8.24 3.89 -22.34
N GLN A 98 8.72 3.66 -21.12
CA GLN A 98 9.93 2.87 -20.85
C GLN A 98 9.61 1.41 -20.52
N ASP A 99 8.49 1.15 -19.83
CA ASP A 99 7.96 -0.19 -19.59
C ASP A 99 6.45 -0.18 -19.88
N ASP A 100 6.00 -1.03 -20.81
CA ASP A 100 4.61 -1.11 -21.24
C ASP A 100 3.65 -1.42 -20.07
N LYS A 101 4.16 -2.02 -18.98
CA LYS A 101 3.36 -2.27 -17.77
C LYS A 101 2.91 -1.00 -17.08
N ASP A 102 3.65 0.11 -17.17
CA ASP A 102 3.26 1.36 -16.55
C ASP A 102 1.95 1.88 -17.16
N LEU A 103 1.84 1.83 -18.49
CA LEU A 103 0.65 2.27 -19.21
C LEU A 103 -0.54 1.30 -19.01
N GLU A 104 -0.29 -0.01 -19.03
CA GLU A 104 -1.32 -1.03 -18.75
C GLU A 104 -1.92 -0.84 -17.35
N VAL A 105 -1.06 -0.69 -16.34
CA VAL A 105 -1.50 -0.51 -14.94
C VAL A 105 -2.19 0.83 -14.76
N TRP A 106 -1.64 1.92 -15.32
CA TRP A 106 -2.28 3.24 -15.30
C TRP A 106 -3.70 3.19 -15.84
N ASN A 107 -3.89 2.63 -17.04
CA ASN A 107 -5.20 2.57 -17.68
C ASN A 107 -6.18 1.74 -16.85
N ARG A 108 -5.73 0.61 -16.29
CA ARG A 108 -6.59 -0.26 -15.47
C ARG A 108 -6.99 0.38 -14.14
N LEU A 109 -6.06 1.06 -13.46
CA LEU A 109 -6.36 1.71 -12.19
C LEU A 109 -7.31 2.91 -12.38
N THR A 110 -7.06 3.72 -13.41
CA THR A 110 -7.88 4.89 -13.70
C THR A 110 -9.26 4.52 -14.26
N SER A 111 -9.36 3.46 -15.07
CA SER A 111 -10.67 2.95 -15.54
C SER A 111 -11.53 2.41 -14.41
N ASN A 112 -10.90 1.88 -13.36
CA ASN A 112 -11.58 1.31 -12.18
C ASN A 112 -11.81 2.35 -11.08
N PHE A 113 -11.59 3.64 -11.35
CA PHE A 113 -11.83 4.69 -10.37
C PHE A 113 -13.27 4.66 -9.87
N TRP A 114 -13.42 4.69 -8.55
CA TRP A 114 -14.71 4.69 -7.88
C TRP A 114 -14.70 5.68 -6.71
N LEU A 115 -15.90 6.08 -6.29
CA LEU A 115 -16.13 6.88 -5.10
C LEU A 115 -17.20 6.18 -4.26
N PRO A 116 -17.09 6.18 -2.92
CA PRO A 116 -18.02 5.48 -2.06
C PRO A 116 -19.46 6.00 -2.18
N GLU A 117 -19.64 7.29 -2.51
CA GLU A 117 -20.96 7.89 -2.76
C GLU A 117 -21.74 7.24 -3.92
N LYS A 118 -21.05 6.52 -4.82
CA LYS A 118 -21.68 5.84 -5.95
C LYS A 118 -22.28 4.49 -5.56
N VAL A 119 -22.01 3.99 -4.36
CA VAL A 119 -22.58 2.75 -3.83
C VAL A 119 -23.72 3.11 -2.86
N PRO A 120 -24.96 2.63 -3.08
CA PRO A 120 -26.10 2.99 -2.24
C PRO A 120 -26.10 2.21 -0.91
N LEU A 121 -25.19 2.57 -0.01
CA LEU A 121 -24.99 1.89 1.29
C LEU A 121 -26.24 1.85 2.18
N SER A 122 -27.19 2.77 1.99
CA SER A 122 -28.47 2.79 2.71
C SER A 122 -29.29 1.51 2.50
N ASN A 123 -29.08 0.82 1.37
CA ASN A 123 -29.78 -0.43 1.07
C ASN A 123 -29.38 -1.57 2.01
N ASP A 124 -28.23 -1.46 2.69
CA ASP A 124 -27.72 -2.48 3.60
C ASP A 124 -28.22 -2.28 5.05
N ILE A 125 -28.91 -1.18 5.35
CA ILE A 125 -29.45 -0.89 6.69
C ILE A 125 -30.34 -2.03 7.23
N PRO A 126 -31.29 -2.61 6.46
CA PRO A 126 -32.12 -3.70 6.98
C PRO A 126 -31.29 -4.94 7.33
N ALA A 127 -30.31 -5.30 6.50
CA ALA A 127 -29.42 -6.44 6.76
C ALA A 127 -28.48 -6.18 7.96
N TRP A 128 -28.00 -4.94 8.10
CA TRP A 128 -27.22 -4.54 9.27
C TRP A 128 -28.01 -4.71 10.58
N GLN A 129 -29.31 -4.37 10.56
CA GLN A 129 -30.18 -4.49 11.74
C GLN A 129 -30.51 -5.93 12.13
N THR A 130 -30.33 -6.91 11.24
CA THR A 130 -30.53 -8.33 11.58
C THR A 130 -29.31 -8.99 12.21
N LEU A 131 -28.14 -8.35 12.15
CA LEU A 131 -26.92 -8.83 12.81
C LEU A 131 -27.05 -8.75 14.34
N SER A 132 -26.48 -9.73 15.02
CA SER A 132 -26.31 -9.68 16.47
C SER A 132 -25.37 -8.55 16.88
N ALA A 133 -25.46 -8.12 18.14
CA ALA A 133 -24.57 -7.10 18.68
C ALA A 133 -23.08 -7.48 18.55
N ALA A 134 -22.75 -8.78 18.66
CA ALA A 134 -21.40 -9.28 18.50
C ALA A 134 -20.91 -9.17 17.04
N GLU A 135 -21.76 -9.50 16.06
CA GLU A 135 -21.44 -9.39 14.63
C GLU A 135 -21.29 -7.93 14.18
N GLN A 136 -22.16 -7.03 14.66
CA GLN A 136 -22.02 -5.59 14.41
C GLN A 136 -20.70 -5.06 15.00
N GLN A 137 -20.39 -5.43 16.25
CA GLN A 137 -19.15 -5.00 16.90
C GLN A 137 -17.90 -5.53 16.20
N LEU A 138 -17.92 -6.80 15.76
CA LEU A 138 -16.84 -7.40 14.99
C LEU A 138 -16.64 -6.62 13.67
N THR A 139 -17.72 -6.38 12.93
CA THR A 139 -17.68 -5.65 11.66
C THR A 139 -17.07 -4.26 11.81
N ILE A 140 -17.46 -3.53 12.86
CA ILE A 140 -16.89 -2.20 13.17
C ILE A 140 -15.39 -2.28 13.43
N ARG A 141 -14.95 -3.26 14.24
CA ARG A 141 -13.52 -3.43 14.57
C ARG A 141 -12.70 -3.78 13.33
N VAL A 142 -13.22 -4.66 12.46
CA VAL A 142 -12.57 -5.03 11.20
C VAL A 142 -12.41 -3.80 10.30
N PHE A 143 -13.48 -3.05 10.05
CA PHE A 143 -13.40 -1.85 9.20
C PHE A 143 -12.50 -0.75 9.78
N THR A 144 -12.46 -0.61 11.11
CA THR A 144 -11.53 0.31 11.78
C THR A 144 -10.08 -0.13 11.56
N GLY A 145 -9.80 -1.44 11.65
CA GLY A 145 -8.48 -1.99 11.34
C GLY A 145 -8.07 -1.75 9.89
N LEU A 146 -8.97 -1.97 8.94
CA LEU A 146 -8.71 -1.70 7.51
C LEU A 146 -8.46 -0.21 7.25
N THR A 147 -9.22 0.68 7.90
CA THR A 147 -9.01 2.13 7.82
C THR A 147 -7.59 2.51 8.22
N LEU A 148 -7.06 1.91 9.29
CA LEU A 148 -5.69 2.15 9.72
C LEU A 148 -4.66 1.67 8.68
N LEU A 149 -4.86 0.48 8.11
CA LEU A 149 -3.95 -0.08 7.09
C LEU A 149 -3.90 0.80 5.83
N ASP A 150 -5.06 1.21 5.32
CA ASP A 150 -5.16 2.06 4.13
C ASP A 150 -4.59 3.46 4.41
N THR A 151 -4.80 4.00 5.62
CA THR A 151 -4.16 5.26 6.04
C THR A 151 -2.63 5.14 6.03
N ILE A 152 -2.06 4.04 6.54
CA ILE A 152 -0.61 3.81 6.52
C ILE A 152 -0.10 3.69 5.07
N GLN A 153 -0.81 2.98 4.20
CA GLN A 153 -0.43 2.86 2.79
C GLN A 153 -0.47 4.21 2.07
N ASN A 154 -1.50 5.02 2.33
CA ASN A 154 -1.62 6.36 1.79
C ASN A 154 -0.46 7.27 2.21
N ILE A 155 -0.19 7.39 3.53
CA ILE A 155 0.75 8.39 4.07
C ILE A 155 2.21 7.97 4.00
N ALA A 156 2.49 6.66 4.03
CA ALA A 156 3.85 6.14 4.18
C ALA A 156 4.17 5.03 3.17
N GLY A 157 3.25 4.09 2.95
CA GLY A 157 3.48 2.93 2.06
C GLY A 157 3.80 3.34 0.63
N ALA A 158 2.81 3.81 -0.12
CA ALA A 158 2.97 4.23 -1.51
C ALA A 158 4.00 5.36 -1.70
N PRO A 159 4.03 6.43 -0.87
CA PRO A 159 5.06 7.46 -0.98
C PRO A 159 6.49 6.93 -0.81
N SER A 160 6.70 5.96 0.08
CA SER A 160 8.05 5.38 0.27
C SER A 160 8.55 4.57 -0.93
N LEU A 161 7.62 4.09 -1.78
CA LEU A 161 7.94 3.35 -3.00
C LEU A 161 8.33 4.27 -4.16
N MET A 162 7.82 5.50 -4.21
CA MET A 162 8.11 6.45 -5.29
C MET A 162 9.61 6.71 -5.44
N ALA A 163 10.34 6.80 -4.33
CA ALA A 163 11.79 7.01 -4.34
C ALA A 163 12.59 5.84 -4.95
N ASP A 164 11.97 4.69 -5.17
CA ASP A 164 12.55 3.50 -5.80
C ASP A 164 12.02 3.24 -7.22
N ALA A 165 11.11 4.08 -7.72
CA ALA A 165 10.55 3.95 -9.05
C ALA A 165 11.65 4.06 -10.12
N ILE A 166 11.56 3.21 -11.15
CA ILE A 166 12.56 3.12 -12.21
C ILE A 166 12.20 4.05 -13.37
N THR A 167 10.89 4.24 -13.60
CA THR A 167 10.35 5.10 -14.66
C THR A 167 9.57 6.26 -14.03
N PRO A 168 9.53 7.44 -14.68
CA PRO A 168 8.66 8.54 -14.24
C PRO A 168 7.17 8.17 -14.36
N HIS A 169 6.82 7.22 -15.23
CA HIS A 169 5.46 6.70 -15.39
C HIS A 169 5.04 5.84 -14.19
N GLU A 170 5.95 5.05 -13.63
CA GLU A 170 5.73 4.28 -12.40
C GLU A 170 5.47 5.21 -11.19
N GLU A 171 6.20 6.33 -11.07
CA GLU A 171 5.92 7.34 -10.02
C GLU A 171 4.50 7.92 -10.14
N ALA A 172 4.01 8.13 -11.37
CA ALA A 172 2.64 8.59 -11.62
C ALA A 172 1.60 7.52 -11.23
N VAL A 173 1.86 6.25 -11.54
CA VAL A 173 1.03 5.11 -11.12
C VAL A 173 0.97 4.99 -9.60
N LEU A 174 2.12 5.08 -8.91
CA LEU A 174 2.19 5.04 -7.44
C LEU A 174 1.47 6.23 -6.78
N SER A 175 1.45 7.39 -7.45
CA SER A 175 0.69 8.56 -6.99
C SER A 175 -0.82 8.32 -7.07
N ASN A 176 -1.30 7.70 -8.15
CA ASN A 176 -2.69 7.27 -8.26
C ASN A 176 -3.05 6.23 -7.18
N ILE A 177 -2.18 5.25 -6.93
CA ILE A 177 -2.37 4.26 -5.85
C ILE A 177 -2.49 4.97 -4.50
N SER A 178 -1.55 5.86 -4.15
CA SER A 178 -1.60 6.63 -2.90
C SER A 178 -2.93 7.35 -2.74
N PHE A 179 -3.42 8.01 -3.79
CA PHE A 179 -4.73 8.66 -3.78
C PHE A 179 -5.88 7.65 -3.56
N MET A 180 -5.85 6.50 -4.23
CA MET A 180 -6.89 5.47 -4.05
C MET A 180 -6.91 4.88 -2.63
N GLU A 181 -5.77 4.77 -1.95
CA GLU A 181 -5.75 4.35 -0.54
C GLU A 181 -6.46 5.37 0.38
N ALA A 182 -6.41 6.67 0.06
CA ALA A 182 -7.22 7.66 0.77
C ALA A 182 -8.72 7.49 0.47
N VAL A 183 -9.09 7.12 -0.76
CA VAL A 183 -10.48 6.81 -1.11
C VAL A 183 -10.97 5.56 -0.37
N HIS A 184 -10.13 4.52 -0.27
CA HIS A 184 -10.42 3.31 0.53
C HIS A 184 -10.65 3.66 1.99
N ALA A 185 -9.70 4.36 2.63
CA ALA A 185 -9.83 4.80 4.02
C ALA A 185 -11.10 5.63 4.26
N ARG A 186 -11.43 6.54 3.32
CA ARG A 186 -12.64 7.37 3.39
C ARG A 186 -13.93 6.54 3.28
N SER A 187 -13.92 5.46 2.50
CA SER A 187 -15.10 4.63 2.28
C SER A 187 -15.65 3.98 3.56
N TYR A 188 -14.77 3.58 4.49
CA TYR A 188 -15.20 3.02 5.78
C TYR A 188 -15.94 4.07 6.63
N SER A 189 -15.51 5.34 6.59
CA SER A 189 -16.26 6.43 7.24
C SER A 189 -17.65 6.61 6.66
N SER A 190 -17.82 6.44 5.34
CA SER A 190 -19.16 6.46 4.70
C SER A 190 -20.03 5.27 5.13
N ILE A 191 -19.42 4.09 5.34
CA ILE A 191 -20.11 2.91 5.89
C ILE A 191 -20.56 3.20 7.33
N PHE A 192 -19.66 3.70 8.19
CA PHE A 192 -19.99 4.00 9.58
C PHE A 192 -21.07 5.08 9.71
N SER A 193 -21.00 6.15 8.92
CA SER A 193 -22.01 7.22 8.96
C SER A 193 -23.39 6.76 8.49
N THR A 194 -23.46 5.71 7.68
CA THR A 194 -24.71 5.16 7.15
C THR A 194 -25.28 4.07 8.04
N LEU A 195 -24.48 3.08 8.43
CA LEU A 195 -24.98 1.88 9.13
C LEU A 195 -24.93 2.01 10.65
N CYS A 196 -23.93 2.71 11.18
CA CYS A 196 -23.66 2.76 12.61
C CYS A 196 -24.25 4.00 13.29
N GLN A 197 -25.21 4.70 12.65
CA GLN A 197 -25.84 5.87 13.25
C GLN A 197 -26.33 5.52 14.67
N THR A 198 -25.70 6.14 15.66
CA THR A 198 -26.22 6.19 17.03
C THR A 198 -27.64 6.70 16.94
N LYS A 199 -28.62 5.92 17.42
CA LYS A 199 -29.89 6.51 17.85
C LYS A 199 -29.50 7.65 18.78
N GLY A 200 -29.75 8.89 18.35
CA GLY A 200 -29.52 10.06 19.18
C GLY A 200 -30.21 9.84 20.52
N GLY A 201 -29.51 10.22 21.60
CA GLY A 201 -30.12 10.37 22.91
C GLY A 201 -31.21 11.45 22.92
#